data_AF-A0A7Y8HA64-F1
#
_entry.id   AF-A0A7Y8HA64-F1
#
_cell.length_a   1.000
_cell.length_b   1.000
_cell.length_c   1.000
_cell.angle_alpha   90.00
_cell.angle_beta   90.00
_cell.angle_gamma   90.00
#
_symmetry.space_group_name_H-M   'P 1'
#
loop_
_entity.id
_entity.type
_entity.pdbx_description
1 polymer ?
#
loop_
_entity_poly.entity_id
_entity_poly.type
_entity_poly.pdbx_seq_one_letter_code
_entity_poly.pdbx_strand_id
1 'polypeptide(L)' 'MNAKLIGIIVLLIVLVFLGIQNYHPMKLKFLFWAFETSVVLVLLVSFVIGALVGGFLVWIGRAKKKDLSPLSGEKTES' A
#
# COMPACT_ATOMS: atom_id res chain seq x y z
N MET A 1 -9.50 -19.78 32.17
CA MET A 1 -9.28 -20.02 30.74
C MET A 1 -7.94 -19.40 30.35
N ASN A 2 -7.03 -20.15 29.71
CA ASN A 2 -5.67 -19.67 29.45
C ASN A 2 -5.68 -18.55 28.41
N ALA A 3 -5.04 -17.40 28.67
CA ALA A 3 -5.01 -16.26 27.75
C ALA A 3 -4.51 -16.61 26.34
N LYS A 4 -3.59 -17.58 26.24
CA LYS A 4 -3.13 -18.15 24.96
C LYS A 4 -4.27 -18.79 24.17
N LEU A 5 -5.13 -19.57 24.83
CA LEU A 5 -6.31 -20.19 24.21
C LEU A 5 -7.30 -19.13 23.74
N ILE A 6 -7.52 -18.08 24.53
CA ILE A 6 -8.38 -16.95 24.15
C ILE A 6 -7.84 -16.27 22.90
N GLY A 7 -6.54 -15.97 22.86
CA GLY A 7 -5.90 -15.36 21.69
C GLY A 7 -6.01 -16.22 20.45
N ILE A 8 -5.81 -17.54 20.56
CA ILE A 8 -5.95 -18.47 19.44
C ILE A 8 -7.40 -18.50 18.94
N ILE A 9 -8.38 -18.58 19.84
CA ILE A 9 -9.81 -18.59 19.47
C ILE A 9 -10.18 -17.31 18.75
N VAL A 10 -9.76 -16.15 19.27
CA VAL A 10 -10.02 -14.84 18.62
C VAL A 10 -9.38 -14.79 17.23
N LEU A 11 -8.13 -15.24 17.09
CA LEU A 11 -7.44 -15.28 15.80
C LEU A 11 -8.17 -16.18 14.79
N LEU A 12 -8.60 -17.37 15.21
CA LEU A 12 -9.34 -18.31 14.37
C LEU A 12 -10.67 -17.73 13.90
N ILE A 13 -11.41 -17.05 14.81
CA ILE A 13 -12.65 -16.36 14.45
C ILE A 13 -12.37 -15.32 13.36
N VAL A 14 -11.35 -14.46 13.55
CA VAL A 14 -10.98 -13.43 12.56
C VAL A 14 -10.64 -14.06 11.21
N LEU A 15 -9.86 -15.14 11.18
CA LEU A 15 -9.50 -15.83 9.93
C LEU A 15 -10.74 -16.40 9.20
N VAL A 16 -11.69 -16.98 9.94
CA VAL A 16 -12.95 -17.48 9.36
C VAL A 16 -13.77 -16.34 8.76
N PHE A 17 -13.91 -15.22 9.48
CA PHE A 17 -14.61 -14.03 8.96
C PHE A 17 -13.94 -13.47 7.71
N LEU A 18 -12.60 -13.40 7.69
CA LEU A 18 -11.85 -13.00 6.51
C LEU A 18 -12.12 -13.95 5.33
N GLY A 19 -12.12 -15.27 5.57
CA GLY A 19 -12.43 -16.26 4.53
C GLY A 19 -13.83 -16.09 3.94
N ILE A 20 -14.85 -15.98 4.79
CA ILE A 20 -16.26 -15.84 4.36
C ILE A 20 -16.49 -14.52 3.62
N GLN A 21 -15.97 -13.41 4.13
CA GLN A 21 -16.10 -12.10 3.47
C GLN A 21 -15.39 -12.06 2.11
N ASN A 22 -14.34 -12.87 1.94
CA ASN A 22 -13.57 -12.95 0.69
C ASN A 22 -13.96 -14.16 -0.18
N TYR A 23 -14.97 -14.93 0.22
CA TYR A 23 -15.41 -16.12 -0.52
C TYR A 23 -16.15 -15.77 -1.80
N HIS A 24 -16.86 -14.63 -1.83
CA HIS A 24 -17.57 -14.20 -3.02
C HIS A 24 -16.61 -13.56 -4.03
N PRO A 25 -16.44 -14.15 -5.23
CA PRO A 25 -15.65 -13.53 -6.28
C PRO A 25 -16.33 -12.23 -6.73
N MET A 26 -15.58 -11.14 -6.71
CA MET A 26 -15.98 -9.84 -7.23
C MET A 26 -15.56 -9.75 -8.70
N LYS A 27 -16.52 -9.40 -9.56
CA LYS A 27 -16.23 -9.04 -10.96
C LYS A 27 -15.65 -7.64 -11.02
N LEU A 28 -14.37 -7.55 -11.36
CA LEU A 28 -13.68 -6.29 -11.61
C LEU A 28 -13.73 -5.99 -13.11
N LYS A 29 -14.24 -4.81 -13.48
CA LYS A 29 -14.35 -4.37 -14.87
C LYS A 29 -13.54 -3.09 -15.08
N PHE A 30 -12.56 -3.19 -15.95
CA PHE A 30 -11.77 -2.08 -16.49
C PHE A 30 -12.26 -1.70 -17.89
N LEU A 31 -11.65 -0.66 -18.47
CA LEU A 31 -12.06 -0.07 -19.75
C LEU A 31 -12.06 -1.09 -20.91
N PHE A 32 -11.09 -2.01 -20.93
CA PHE A 32 -10.95 -3.06 -21.97
C PHE A 32 -10.91 -4.49 -21.41
N TRP A 33 -11.02 -4.68 -20.09
CA TRP A 33 -10.82 -5.98 -19.48
C TRP A 33 -11.79 -6.23 -18.33
N ALA A 34 -12.17 -7.48 -18.12
CA ALA A 34 -12.99 -7.89 -16.99
C ALA A 34 -12.49 -9.23 -16.47
N PHE A 35 -12.39 -9.37 -15.16
CA PHE A 35 -11.99 -10.61 -14.51
C PHE A 35 -12.61 -10.74 -13.12
N GLU A 36 -12.61 -11.96 -12.58
CA GLU A 36 -13.08 -12.26 -11.24
C GLU A 36 -11.91 -12.34 -10.27
N THR A 37 -12.02 -11.68 -9.12
CA THR A 37 -10.99 -11.64 -8.08
C THR A 37 -11.62 -11.41 -6.71
N SER A 38 -10.85 -11.51 -5.62
CA SER A 38 -11.33 -11.16 -4.29
C SER A 38 -11.13 -9.68 -3.99
N VAL A 39 -12.01 -9.12 -3.15
CA VAL A 39 -11.92 -7.71 -2.72
C VAL A 39 -10.59 -7.43 -2.02
N VAL A 40 -10.12 -8.37 -1.18
CA VAL A 40 -8.82 -8.24 -0.51
C VAL A 40 -7.67 -8.13 -1.51
N LEU A 41 -7.65 -8.91 -2.59
CA LEU A 41 -6.60 -8.80 -3.60
C LEU A 41 -6.62 -7.43 -4.29
N VAL A 42 -7.81 -6.92 -4.61
CA VAL A 42 -7.96 -5.58 -5.22
C VAL A 42 -7.42 -4.49 -4.30
N LEU A 43 -7.79 -4.53 -3.01
CA LEU A 43 -7.31 -3.58 -2.01
C LEU A 43 -5.79 -3.66 -1.81
N LEU A 44 -5.23 -4.86 -1.73
CA LEU A 44 -3.81 -5.06 -1.52
C LEU A 44 -3.00 -4.56 -2.71
N VAL A 45 -3.42 -4.90 -3.94
CA VAL A 45 -2.76 -4.44 -5.17
C VAL A 45 -2.84 -2.93 -5.32
N SER A 46 -4.03 -2.33 -5.12
CA SER A 46 -4.20 -0.88 -5.21
C SER A 46 -3.36 -0.12 -4.17
N PHE A 47 -3.29 -0.62 -2.94
CA PHE A 47 -2.44 -0.05 -1.90
C PHE A 47 -0.95 -0.11 -2.29
N VAL A 48 -0.47 -1.26 -2.77
CA VAL A 48 0.93 -1.42 -3.20
C VAL A 48 1.25 -0.49 -4.35
N ILE A 49 0.39 -0.40 -5.37
CA ILE A 49 0.59 0.53 -6.49
C ILE A 49 0.65 1.98 -5.99
N GLY A 50 -0.28 2.38 -5.12
CA GLY A 50 -0.28 3.73 -4.53
C GLY A 50 0.99 4.03 -3.73
N ALA A 51 1.45 3.09 -2.91
CA ALA A 51 2.68 3.22 -2.13
C ALA A 51 3.92 3.33 -3.01
N LEU A 52 4.01 2.53 -4.08
CA LEU A 52 5.12 2.58 -5.03
C LEU A 52 5.14 3.92 -5.80
N VAL A 53 3.99 4.37 -6.31
CA VAL A 53 3.88 5.65 -7.02
C VAL A 53 4.22 6.81 -6.08
N GLY A 54 3.66 6.83 -4.87
CA GLY A 54 3.97 7.85 -3.88
C GLY A 54 5.44 7.88 -3.49
N GLY A 55 6.03 6.71 -3.24
CA GLY A 55 7.46 6.57 -2.93
C GLY A 55 8.35 7.06 -4.08
N PHE A 56 8.00 6.73 -5.32
CA PHE A 56 8.71 7.17 -6.52
C PHE A 56 8.65 8.69 -6.71
N LEU A 57 7.48 9.31 -6.52
CA LEU A 57 7.32 10.77 -6.60
C LEU A 57 8.15 11.50 -5.53
N VAL A 58 8.15 10.99 -4.29
CA VAL A 58 8.98 11.54 -3.21
C VAL A 58 10.47 11.41 -3.55
N TRP A 59 10.89 10.27 -4.10
CA TRP A 59 12.28 10.03 -4.48
C TRP A 59 12.77 11.04 -5.54
N ILE A 60 12.00 11.26 -6.60
CA ILE A 60 12.31 12.27 -7.64
C ILE A 60 12.34 13.68 -7.04
N GLY A 61 11.36 14.03 -6.21
CA GLY A 61 11.28 15.35 -5.58
C GLY A 61 12.47 15.66 -4.67
N ARG A 62 13.03 14.64 -3.99
CA ARG A 62 14.24 14.78 -3.16
C ARG A 62 15.51 14.83 -4.00
N ALA A 63 15.59 14.10 -5.12
CA ALA A 63 16.73 14.15 -6.03
C ALA A 63 16.94 15.56 -6.61
N LYS A 64 15.85 16.25 -7.01
CA LYS A 64 15.91 17.64 -7.51
C LYS A 64 16.42 18.66 -6.49
N LYS A 65 16.18 18.46 -5.20
CA LYS A 65 16.63 19.41 -4.14
C LYS A 65 18.12 19.31 -3.84
N LYS A 66 18.77 18.18 -4.14
CA LYS A 66 20.19 17.94 -3.86
C LYS A 66 21.14 18.63 -4.86
N ASP A 67 20.62 18.93 -6.05
CA ASP A 67 21.40 19.51 -7.16
C ASP A 67 21.47 21.05 -7.12
N LEU A 68 20.58 21.70 -6.37
CA LEU A 68 20.53 23.17 -6.26
C LEU A 68 21.29 23.74 -5.06
N SER A 69 21.87 22.88 -4.21
CA SER A 69 22.59 23.27 -2.99
C SER A 69 24.06 23.76 -3.15
N PRO A 70 24.82 23.51 -4.24
CA PRO A 70 26.18 24.03 -4.34
C PRO A 70 26.30 25.48 -4.87
N LEU A 71 25.21 26.12 -5.35
CA LEU A 71 25.28 27.45 -6.00
C LEU A 71 24.80 28.64 -5.12
N SER A 72 24.43 28.41 -3.86
CA SER A 72 23.94 29.48 -2.96
C SER A 72 25.00 29.98 -1.96
N GLY A 73 26.23 29.46 -1.99
CA GLY A 73 27.27 29.76 -1.00
C GLY A 73 28.30 30.84 -1.38
N GLU A 74 28.28 31.38 -2.60
CA GLU A 74 29.36 32.23 -3.13
C GLU A 74 28.90 33.67 -3.43
N LYS A 75 28.22 34.35 -2.50
CA LYS A 75 27.88 35.79 -2.67
C LYS A 75 27.86 36.62 -1.39
N THR A 76 28.70 36.32 -0.41
CA THR A 76 28.90 37.20 0.76
C THR A 76 30.37 37.31 1.13
N GLU A 77 31.19 37.79 0.21
CA GLU A 77 32.46 38.45 0.53
C GLU A 77 32.84 39.37 -0.64
N SER A 78 32.43 40.64 -0.54
CA SER A 78 33.11 41.80 -1.15
C SER A 78 32.55 43.09 -0.56
#